data_AF-N8QE36-F1
#
_entry.id   AF-N8QE36-F1
#
_cell.length_a   1.000
_cell.length_b   1.000
_cell.length_c   1.000
_cell.angle_alpha   90.00
_cell.angle_beta   90.00
_cell.angle_gamma   90.00
#
_symmetry.space_group_name_H-M   'P 1'
#
loop_
_entity.id
_entity.type
_entity.pdbx_description
1 polymer ?
#
loop_
_entity_poly.entity_id
_entity_poly.type
_entity_poly.pdbx_seq_one_letter_code
_entity_poly.pdbx_strand_id
1 'polypeptide(L)'
;MTEATFTFRVEESLKQEFSSFAKNIDRSGAQLLRDFMRDFVKQQQEAASYDAWFQKQVEMGLDDANAGQLVSQEDVKSRFEAKRASLLAKLAAQ
;
A
#
# COMPACT_ATOMS: atom_id res chain seq x y z
N MET A 1 -7.81 -15.62 -23.01
CA MET A 1 -6.76 -14.67 -22.60
C MET A 1 -6.39 -13.85 -23.82
N THR A 2 -6.58 -12.53 -23.78
CA THR A 2 -6.14 -11.64 -24.86
C THR A 2 -4.67 -11.34 -24.65
N GLU A 3 -3.81 -11.88 -25.51
CA GLU A 3 -2.39 -11.56 -25.51
C GLU A 3 -2.16 -10.26 -26.28
N ALA A 4 -1.29 -9.39 -25.76
CA ALA A 4 -0.87 -8.16 -26.41
C ALA A 4 0.66 -8.08 -26.42
N THR A 5 1.23 -7.63 -27.55
CA THR A 5 2.68 -7.54 -27.74
C THR A 5 3.18 -6.12 -27.48
N PHE A 6 4.20 -5.98 -26.63
CA PHE A 6 4.96 -4.74 -26.46
C PHE A 6 6.28 -4.83 -27.24
N THR A 7 6.58 -3.82 -28.04
CA THR A 7 7.87 -3.66 -28.71
C THR A 7 8.45 -2.30 -28.35
N PHE A 8 9.65 -2.28 -27.80
CA PHE A 8 10.37 -1.06 -27.44
C PHE A 8 11.85 -1.21 -27.77
N ARG A 9 12.53 -0.08 -27.96
CA ARG A 9 13.96 -0.04 -28.23
C ARG A 9 14.71 0.12 -26.91
N VAL A 10 15.82 -0.61 -26.78
CA VAL A 10 16.77 -0.49 -25.68
C VAL A 10 18.18 -0.49 -26.26
N GLU A 11 19.12 0.02 -25.49
CA GLU A 11 20.54 -0.13 -25.81
C GLU A 11 20.94 -1.60 -25.83
N GLU A 12 21.82 -1.98 -26.76
CA GLU A 12 22.24 -3.37 -26.93
C GLU A 12 23.03 -3.89 -25.72
N SER A 13 23.86 -3.04 -25.11
CA SER A 13 24.56 -3.34 -23.85
C SER A 13 23.58 -3.69 -22.73
N LEU A 14 22.55 -2.85 -22.54
CA LEU A 14 21.52 -3.07 -21.52
C LEU A 14 20.74 -4.38 -21.76
N LYS A 15 20.41 -4.68 -23.01
CA LYS A 15 19.74 -5.94 -23.36
C LYS A 15 20.58 -7.16 -23.00
N GLN A 16 21.89 -7.11 -23.25
CA GLN A 16 22.82 -8.20 -22.95
C GLN A 16 22.95 -8.42 -21.45
N GLU A 17 23.17 -7.34 -20.69
CA GLU A 17 23.27 -7.39 -19.22
C GLU A 17 21.98 -7.92 -18.60
N PHE A 18 20.83 -7.36 -18.97
CA PHE A 18 19.53 -7.77 -18.46
C PHE A 18 19.26 -9.26 -18.76
N SER A 19 19.57 -9.72 -19.97
CA SER A 19 19.41 -11.13 -20.35
C SER A 19 20.35 -12.06 -19.59
N SER A 20 21.58 -11.62 -19.31
CA SER A 20 22.57 -12.37 -18.53
C SER A 20 22.10 -12.53 -17.08
N PHE A 21 21.69 -11.44 -16.43
CA PHE A 21 21.16 -11.50 -15.06
C PHE A 21 19.87 -12.31 -14.96
N ALA A 22 18.96 -12.19 -15.93
CA ALA A 22 17.73 -12.98 -15.96
C ALA A 22 18.04 -14.49 -16.00
N LYS A 23 19.01 -14.91 -16.82
CA LYS A 23 19.47 -16.31 -16.87
C LYS A 23 20.09 -16.77 -15.56
N ASN A 24 20.85 -15.93 -14.87
CA ASN A 24 21.46 -16.28 -13.57
C ASN A 24 20.42 -16.63 -12.49
N ILE A 25 19.18 -16.16 -12.65
CA ILE A 25 18.06 -16.47 -11.74
C ILE A 25 17.03 -17.41 -12.39
N ASP A 26 17.40 -18.10 -13.47
CA ASP A 26 16.54 -19.04 -14.24
C ASP A 26 15.23 -18.42 -14.76
N ARG A 27 15.26 -17.14 -15.14
CA ARG A 27 14.10 -16.43 -15.68
C ARG A 27 14.38 -15.85 -17.05
N SER A 28 13.33 -15.70 -17.85
CA SER A 28 13.42 -14.93 -19.10
C SER A 28 13.23 -13.44 -18.85
N GLY A 29 13.88 -12.59 -19.64
CA GLY A 29 13.67 -11.14 -19.56
C GLY A 29 12.21 -10.73 -19.73
N ALA A 30 11.46 -11.43 -20.58
CA ALA A 30 10.02 -11.21 -20.76
C ALA A 30 9.21 -11.53 -19.50
N GLN A 31 9.62 -12.53 -18.71
CA GLN A 31 8.96 -12.86 -17.44
C GLN A 31 9.23 -11.79 -16.38
N LEU A 32 10.46 -11.26 -16.32
CA LEU A 32 10.80 -10.15 -15.42
C LEU A 32 10.04 -8.88 -15.77
N LEU A 33 9.94 -8.54 -17.06
CA LEU A 33 9.15 -7.39 -17.51
C LEU A 33 7.67 -7.53 -17.15
N ARG A 34 7.08 -8.71 -17.35
CA ARG A 34 5.67 -8.94 -16.98
C ARG A 34 5.42 -8.81 -15.49
N ASP A 35 6.35 -9.28 -14.66
CA ASP A 35 6.22 -9.18 -13.21
C ASP A 35 6.40 -7.73 -12.75
N PHE A 36 7.41 -7.03 -13.28
CA PHE A 36 7.58 -5.60 -13.03
C PHE A 36 6.33 -4.79 -13.41
N MET A 37 5.73 -5.07 -14.57
CA MET A 37 4.50 -4.39 -14.98
C MET A 37 3.33 -4.66 -14.02
N ARG A 38 3.19 -5.90 -13.53
CA ARG A 38 2.16 -6.25 -12.54
C ARG A 38 2.39 -5.53 -11.22
N ASP A 39 3.61 -5.56 -10.72
CA ASP A 39 3.97 -4.94 -9.45
C ASP A 39 3.81 -3.43 -9.51
N PHE A 40 4.23 -2.80 -10.60
CA PHE A 40 4.06 -1.36 -10.84
C PHE A 40 2.57 -0.98 -10.84
N VAL A 41 1.73 -1.69 -11.61
CA VAL A 41 0.29 -1.40 -11.64
C VAL A 41 -0.35 -1.59 -10.27
N LYS A 42 0.01 -2.65 -9.55
CA LYS A 42 -0.48 -2.91 -8.20
C LYS A 42 -0.09 -1.78 -7.25
N GLN A 43 1.18 -1.37 -7.23
CA GLN A 43 1.66 -0.29 -6.38
C GLN A 43 0.94 1.03 -6.68
N GLN A 44 0.73 1.36 -7.96
CA GLN A 44 0.01 2.58 -8.34
C GLN A 44 -1.47 2.53 -7.95
N GLN A 45 -2.11 1.36 -8.06
CA GLN A 45 -3.50 1.18 -7.59
C GLN A 45 -3.60 1.28 -6.08
N GLU A 46 -2.66 0.68 -5.34
CA GLU A 46 -2.61 0.76 -3.88
C GLU A 46 -2.40 2.21 -3.43
N ALA A 47 -1.46 2.93 -4.03
CA ALA A 47 -1.24 4.36 -3.75
C ALA A 47 -2.49 5.19 -4.03
N ALA A 48 -3.10 5.03 -5.21
CA ALA A 48 -4.33 5.74 -5.55
C ALA A 48 -5.51 5.38 -4.61
N SER A 49 -5.60 4.11 -4.19
CA SER A 49 -6.63 3.66 -3.25
C SER A 49 -6.41 4.22 -1.85
N TYR A 50 -5.16 4.33 -1.41
CA TYR A 50 -4.79 4.94 -0.14
C TYR A 50 -5.13 6.43 -0.15
N ASP A 51 -4.78 7.14 -1.22
CA ASP A 51 -5.08 8.57 -1.35
C ASP A 51 -6.59 8.83 -1.34
N ALA A 52 -7.37 8.05 -2.10
CA ALA A 52 -8.82 8.16 -2.10
C ALA A 52 -9.44 7.83 -0.72
N TRP A 53 -8.94 6.80 -0.04
CA TRP A 53 -9.36 6.48 1.32
C TRP A 53 -9.01 7.62 2.29
N PHE A 54 -7.79 8.16 2.20
CA PHE A 54 -7.30 9.22 3.07
C PHE A 54 -8.11 10.51 2.90
N GLN A 55 -8.38 10.91 1.65
CA GLN A 55 -9.25 12.05 1.35
C GLN A 55 -10.62 11.90 2.00
N LYS A 56 -11.24 10.72 1.90
CA LYS A 56 -12.52 10.43 2.56
C LYS A 56 -12.43 10.52 4.08
N GLN A 57 -11.36 10.02 4.70
CA GLN A 57 -11.18 10.14 6.16
C GLN A 57 -11.02 11.60 6.60
N VAL A 58 -10.31 12.42 5.82
CA VAL A 58 -10.16 13.85 6.09
C VAL A 58 -11.51 14.57 5.98
N GLU A 59 -12.29 14.30 4.93
CA GLU A 59 -13.62 14.87 4.75
C GLU A 59 -14.56 14.51 5.91
N MET A 60 -14.60 13.24 6.31
CA MET A 60 -15.37 12.81 7.50
C MET A 60 -14.94 13.56 8.77
N GLY A 61 -13.64 13.73 9.01
CA GLY A 61 -13.16 14.45 10.18
C GLY A 61 -13.50 15.94 10.16
N LEU A 62 -13.47 16.57 8.98
CA LEU A 62 -13.91 17.96 8.80
C LEU A 62 -15.41 18.11 9.02
N ASP A 63 -16.22 17.19 8.51
CA ASP A 63 -17.67 17.18 8.70
C ASP A 63 -18.05 17.00 10.17
N ASP A 64 -17.42 16.05 10.88
CA ASP A 64 -17.63 15.85 12.32
C ASP A 64 -17.24 17.10 13.12
N ALA A 65 -16.12 17.73 12.77
CA ALA A 65 -15.68 18.98 13.41
C ALA A 65 -16.66 20.13 13.16
N ASN A 66 -17.12 20.30 11.92
CA ASN A 66 -18.10 21.31 11.54
C ASN A 66 -19.47 21.07 12.21
N ALA A 67 -19.85 19.80 12.41
CA ALA A 67 -21.04 19.40 13.15
C ALA A 67 -20.88 19.52 14.69
N GLY A 68 -19.70 19.92 15.17
CA GLY A 68 -19.41 20.07 16.60
C GLY A 68 -19.25 18.74 17.34
N GLN A 69 -19.07 17.61 16.64
CA GLN A 69 -18.86 16.27 17.20
C GLN A 69 -17.41 16.06 17.66
N LEU A 70 -16.84 17.08 18.29
CA LEU A 70 -15.47 17.06 18.81
C LEU A 70 -15.44 16.46 20.22
N VAL A 71 -14.38 15.74 20.52
CA VAL A 71 -14.13 15.16 21.84
C VAL A 71 -12.92 15.87 22.46
N SER A 72 -13.00 16.20 23.75
CA SER A 72 -11.90 16.84 24.46
C SER A 72 -10.69 15.91 24.56
N GLN A 73 -9.50 16.49 24.69
CA GLN A 73 -8.27 15.72 24.85
C GLN A 73 -8.32 14.87 26.13
N GLU A 74 -8.89 15.42 27.21
CA GLU A 74 -9.06 14.76 28.50
C GLU A 74 -9.95 13.52 28.38
N ASP A 75 -11.08 13.63 27.69
CA ASP A 75 -12.00 12.51 27.47
C ASP A 75 -11.35 11.41 26.61
N VAL A 76 -10.60 11.79 25.57
CA VAL A 76 -9.85 10.82 24.76
C VAL A 76 -8.83 10.07 25.62
N LYS A 77 -8.02 10.78 26.42
CA LYS A 77 -7.03 10.15 27.30
C LYS A 77 -7.69 9.17 28.27
N SER A 78 -8.75 9.59 28.95
CA SER A 78 -9.46 8.75 29.92
C SER A 78 -10.00 7.47 29.27
N ARG A 79 -10.63 7.58 28.09
CA ARG A 79 -11.14 6.42 27.34
C ARG A 79 -10.03 5.43 26.96
N PHE A 80 -8.90 5.94 26.48
CA PHE A 80 -7.78 5.08 26.07
C PHE A 80 -7.05 4.45 27.26
N GLU A 81 -6.94 5.15 28.40
CA GLU A 81 -6.42 4.58 29.64
C GLU A 81 -7.30 3.43 30.14
N ALA A 82 -8.62 3.62 30.17
CA ALA A 82 -9.58 2.58 30.54
C ALA A 82 -9.49 1.37 29.60
N LYS A 83 -9.39 1.60 28.28
CA LYS A 83 -9.22 0.54 27.29
C LYS A 83 -7.93 -0.24 27.50
N ARG A 84 -6.81 0.45 27.76
CA ARG A 84 -5.52 -0.18 28.05
C ARG A 84 -5.58 -1.03 29.32
N ALA A 85 -6.17 -0.50 30.40
CA ALA A 85 -6.33 -1.24 31.65
C ALA A 85 -7.16 -2.52 31.46
N SER A 86 -8.26 -2.44 30.70
CA SER A 86 -9.09 -3.61 30.37
C SER A 86 -8.33 -4.68 29.56
N LEU A 87 -7.53 -4.26 28.58
CA LEU A 87 -6.71 -5.18 27.79
C LEU A 87 -5.64 -5.87 28.64
N LEU A 88 -4.96 -5.14 29.51
CA LEU A 88 -3.97 -5.70 30.44
C LEU A 88 -4.59 -6.68 31.43
N ALA A 89 -5.78 -6.36 31.96
CA ALA A 89 -6.51 -7.27 32.84
C ALA A 89 -6.89 -8.58 32.13
N LYS A 90 -7.28 -8.53 30.85
CA LYS A 90 -7.58 -9.72 30.04
C LYS A 90 -6.33 -10.58 29.78
N LEU A 91 -5.20 -9.94 29.49
CA LEU A 91 -3.91 -10.62 29.30
C LEU A 91 -3.42 -11.30 30.58
N ALA A 92 -3.65 -10.69 31.75
CA ALA A 92 -3.26 -11.25 33.04
C ALA A 92 -4.22 -12.35 33.54
N ALA A 93 -5.42 -12.45 32.97
CA ALA A 93 -6.41 -13.48 33.27
C ALA A 93 -6.33 -14.70 32.32
N GLN A 94 -5.37 -14.67 31.37
CA GLN A 94 -5.01 -15.78 30.48
C GLN A 94 -3.84 -16.56 31.05
#